data_AF-A7I8M1-F1
#
_entry.id   AF-A7I8M1-F1
#
_cell.length_a   1.000
_cell.length_b   1.000
_cell.length_c   1.000
_cell.angle_alpha   90.00
_cell.angle_beta   90.00
_cell.angle_gamma   90.00
#
_symmetry.space_group_name_H-M   'P 1'
#
loop_
_entity.id
_entity.type
_entity.pdbx_description
1 polymer ?
#
loop_
_entity_poly.entity_id
_entity_poly.type
_entity_poly.pdbx_seq_one_letter_code
_entity_poly.pdbx_strand_id
1 'polypeptide(L)'
;MVLDRFTGRVRVLIIFCCILLAVAAVIVTIGFTQQVQVRKQLLQTELKITAGQIAAQVNGDGLLSLKPGDEGSPLYLSFARTIYDARINNTHISNAYIMRVDNGNITYVIDDFYLTHGLDSSVARIGDPTTEDQPVLLAALTGPQSSPDIYTSKWGSFLSGYAPIRDSNGTVVGILGVDETADFVNQYEYANVFNLVEVT
;
A
#
# COMPACT_ATOMS: atom_id res chain seq x y z
N MET A 1 15.00 49.56 -10.44
CA MET A 1 16.10 50.51 -10.18
C MET A 1 17.51 49.90 -10.31
N VAL A 2 17.72 48.59 -10.16
CA VAL A 2 19.07 47.95 -10.27
C VAL A 2 19.52 47.68 -11.71
N LEU A 3 18.59 47.42 -12.64
CA LEU A 3 18.90 47.05 -14.03
C LEU A 3 19.35 48.24 -14.91
N ASP A 4 19.18 49.49 -14.45
CA ASP A 4 19.47 50.66 -15.28
C ASP A 4 20.95 51.00 -15.43
N ARG A 5 21.81 50.44 -14.56
CA ARG A 5 23.26 50.67 -14.56
C ARG A 5 24.05 49.76 -15.52
N PHE A 6 23.39 48.83 -16.20
CA PHE A 6 24.02 47.84 -17.06
C PHE A 6 23.86 48.16 -18.55
N THR A 7 24.94 47.99 -19.33
CA THR A 7 24.91 48.14 -20.80
C THR A 7 23.95 47.11 -21.42
N GLY A 8 23.39 47.40 -22.59
CA GLY A 8 22.36 46.55 -23.22
C GLY A 8 22.76 45.07 -23.38
N ARG A 9 24.05 44.78 -23.57
CA ARG A 9 24.60 43.42 -23.65
C ARG A 9 24.50 42.66 -22.32
N VAL A 10 24.74 43.33 -21.20
CA VAL A 10 24.65 42.72 -19.86
C VAL A 10 23.20 42.42 -19.47
N ARG A 11 22.25 43.29 -19.87
CA ARG A 11 20.81 43.03 -19.64
C ARG A 11 20.33 41.76 -20.38
N VAL A 12 20.76 41.57 -21.63
CA VAL A 12 20.44 40.37 -22.42
C VAL A 12 21.02 39.11 -21.78
N LEU A 13 22.27 39.17 -21.30
CA LEU A 13 22.90 38.04 -20.60
C LEU A 13 22.17 37.66 -19.32
N ILE A 14 21.75 38.64 -18.51
CA ILE A 14 20.98 38.38 -17.28
C ILE A 14 19.66 37.69 -17.61
N ILE A 15 18.91 38.21 -18.60
CA ILE A 15 17.63 37.61 -19.02
C ILE A 15 17.83 36.18 -19.51
N PHE A 16 18.86 35.94 -20.32
CA PHE A 16 19.20 34.62 -20.82
C PHE A 16 19.55 33.64 -19.67
N CYS A 17 20.38 34.06 -18.72
CA CYS A 17 20.66 33.26 -17.52
C CYS A 17 19.41 32.98 -16.69
N CYS A 18 18.52 33.96 -16.50
CA CYS A 18 17.26 33.74 -15.79
C CYS A 18 16.36 32.72 -16.49
N ILE A 19 16.29 32.77 -17.83
CA ILE A 19 15.54 31.77 -18.62
C ILE A 19 16.16 30.38 -18.46
N LEU A 20 17.49 30.25 -18.56
CA LEU A 20 18.16 28.97 -18.36
C LEU A 20 17.91 28.39 -16.96
N LEU A 21 17.96 29.23 -15.92
CA LEU A 21 17.65 28.80 -14.55
C LEU A 21 16.19 28.38 -14.40
N ALA A 22 15.25 29.11 -14.99
CA ALA A 22 13.84 28.74 -14.97
C ALA A 22 13.58 27.40 -15.69
N VAL A 23 14.20 27.19 -16.84
CA VAL A 23 14.12 25.93 -17.59
C VAL A 23 14.72 24.77 -16.78
N ALA A 24 15.89 24.98 -16.17
CA ALA A 24 16.52 23.97 -15.32
C ALA A 24 15.64 23.60 -14.12
N ALA A 25 15.04 24.59 -13.45
CA ALA A 25 14.12 24.37 -12.34
C ALA A 25 12.91 23.53 -12.77
N VAL A 26 12.29 23.83 -13.92
CA VAL A 26 11.16 23.06 -14.45
C VAL A 26 11.56 21.61 -14.74
N ILE A 27 12.72 21.38 -15.36
CA ILE A 27 13.22 20.03 -15.65
C ILE A 27 13.45 19.24 -14.35
N VAL A 28 14.05 19.86 -13.34
CA VAL A 28 14.28 19.24 -12.03
C VAL A 28 12.96 18.88 -11.36
N THR A 29 11.95 19.77 -11.38
CA THR A 29 10.63 19.48 -10.81
C THR A 29 9.94 18.32 -11.51
N ILE A 30 9.97 18.27 -12.85
CA ILE A 30 9.37 17.16 -13.61
C ILE A 30 10.11 15.84 -13.33
N GLY A 31 11.43 15.85 -13.33
CA GLY A 31 12.23 14.67 -13.02
C GLY A 31 11.97 14.16 -11.60
N PHE A 32 11.77 15.07 -10.64
CA PHE A 32 11.43 14.74 -9.26
C PHE A 32 10.06 14.08 -9.14
N THR A 33 9.02 14.68 -9.75
CA THR A 33 7.67 14.12 -9.67
C THR A 33 7.61 12.75 -10.34
N GLN A 34 8.29 12.56 -11.48
CA GLN A 34 8.39 11.26 -12.14
C GLN A 34 9.06 10.20 -11.25
N GLN A 35 10.15 10.54 -10.56
CA GLN A 35 10.82 9.59 -9.65
C GLN A 35 9.93 9.14 -8.50
N VAL A 36 9.19 10.07 -7.88
CA VAL A 36 8.22 9.75 -6.81
C VAL A 36 7.15 8.78 -7.34
N GLN A 37 6.59 9.06 -8.52
CA GLN A 37 5.57 8.20 -9.12
C GLN A 37 6.10 6.80 -9.46
N VAL A 38 7.32 6.68 -10.01
CA VAL A 38 7.92 5.38 -10.32
C VAL A 38 8.15 4.56 -9.06
N ARG A 39 8.63 5.18 -7.97
CA ARG A 39 8.85 4.49 -6.69
C ARG A 39 7.55 3.98 -6.07
N LYS A 40 6.51 4.81 -6.11
CA LYS A 40 5.18 4.40 -5.67
C LYS A 40 4.66 3.20 -6.47
N GLN A 41 4.80 3.22 -7.80
CA GLN A 41 4.40 2.12 -8.67
C GLN A 41 5.20 0.84 -8.40
N LEU A 42 6.49 0.96 -8.11
CA LEU A 42 7.32 -0.17 -7.69
C LEU A 42 6.82 -0.77 -6.37
N LEU A 43 6.53 0.06 -5.37
CA LEU A 43 6.00 -0.40 -4.09
C LEU A 43 4.61 -1.03 -4.25
N GLN A 44 3.72 -0.45 -5.05
CA GLN A 44 2.44 -1.06 -5.41
C GLN A 44 2.61 -2.43 -6.09
N THR A 45 3.61 -2.57 -6.95
CA THR A 45 3.93 -3.83 -7.63
C THR A 45 4.45 -4.86 -6.64
N GLU A 46 5.33 -4.45 -5.72
CA GLU A 46 5.82 -5.30 -4.64
C GLU A 46 4.67 -5.79 -3.75
N LEU A 47 3.78 -4.89 -3.32
CA LEU A 47 2.62 -5.24 -2.50
C LEU A 47 1.68 -6.23 -3.21
N LYS A 48 1.45 -6.06 -4.51
CA LYS A 48 0.68 -7.02 -5.33
C LYS A 48 1.32 -8.40 -5.36
N ILE A 49 2.64 -8.44 -5.53
CA ILE A 49 3.40 -9.70 -5.57
C ILE A 49 3.34 -10.37 -4.20
N THR A 50 3.62 -9.63 -3.14
CA THR A 50 3.58 -10.12 -1.75
C THR A 50 2.18 -10.64 -1.38
N ALA A 51 1.13 -9.86 -1.66
CA ALA A 51 -0.25 -10.31 -1.45
C ALA A 51 -0.54 -11.61 -2.24
N GLY A 52 -0.13 -11.68 -3.51
CA GLY A 52 -0.30 -12.88 -4.33
C GLY A 52 0.43 -14.11 -3.77
N GLN A 53 1.66 -13.93 -3.30
CA GLN A 53 2.47 -15.00 -2.71
C GLN A 53 1.91 -15.51 -1.38
N ILE A 54 1.43 -14.61 -0.52
CA ILE A 54 0.81 -14.99 0.74
C ILE A 54 -0.55 -15.65 0.47
N ALA A 55 -1.36 -15.12 -0.44
CA ALA A 55 -2.67 -15.68 -0.76
C ALA A 55 -2.56 -17.10 -1.33
N ALA A 56 -1.50 -17.38 -2.10
CA ALA A 56 -1.21 -18.73 -2.62
C ALA A 56 -0.85 -19.76 -1.54
N GLN A 57 -0.46 -19.32 -0.34
CA GLN A 57 -0.17 -20.20 0.80
C GLN A 57 -1.41 -20.51 1.64
N VAL A 58 -2.51 -19.76 1.45
CA VAL A 58 -3.75 -19.92 2.20
C VAL A 58 -4.63 -20.97 1.52
N ASN A 59 -4.94 -22.07 2.23
CA ASN A 59 -6.06 -22.93 1.83
C ASN A 59 -7.38 -22.28 2.28
N GLY A 60 -8.16 -21.75 1.34
CA GLY A 60 -9.43 -21.08 1.61
C GLY A 60 -10.59 -21.98 2.09
N ASP A 61 -10.39 -23.30 2.18
CA ASP A 61 -11.41 -24.24 2.64
C ASP A 61 -11.95 -23.85 4.02
N GLY A 62 -13.27 -23.74 4.14
CA GLY A 62 -13.94 -23.40 5.39
C GLY A 62 -13.88 -21.92 5.79
N LEU A 63 -13.17 -21.05 5.06
CA LEU A 63 -13.09 -19.61 5.37
C LEU A 63 -14.47 -18.96 5.52
N LEU A 64 -15.39 -19.25 4.59
CA LEU A 64 -16.75 -18.73 4.59
C LEU A 64 -17.63 -19.25 5.75
N SER A 65 -17.18 -20.28 6.47
CA SER A 65 -17.92 -20.82 7.62
C SER A 65 -17.82 -19.92 8.86
N LEU A 66 -16.74 -19.15 8.98
CA LEU A 66 -16.44 -18.27 10.12
C LEU A 66 -17.47 -17.15 10.28
N LYS A 67 -17.90 -16.92 11.52
CA LYS A 67 -18.92 -15.93 11.91
C LYS A 67 -18.41 -15.06 13.05
N PRO A 68 -18.99 -13.87 13.25
CA PRO A 68 -18.71 -13.07 14.45
C PRO A 68 -18.83 -13.91 15.72
N GLY A 69 -17.80 -13.91 16.56
CA GLY A 69 -17.68 -14.76 17.75
C GLY A 69 -16.78 -15.98 17.56
N ASP A 70 -16.40 -16.34 16.33
CA ASP A 70 -15.45 -17.44 16.06
C ASP A 70 -13.99 -17.00 16.16
N GLU A 71 -13.70 -15.74 16.50
CA GLU A 71 -12.35 -15.26 16.77
C GLU A 71 -11.71 -16.09 17.90
N GLY A 72 -10.59 -16.75 17.61
CA GLY A 72 -9.92 -17.68 18.54
C GLY A 72 -10.33 -19.14 18.40
N SER A 73 -11.30 -19.46 17.53
CA SER A 73 -11.56 -20.86 17.14
C SER A 73 -10.32 -21.48 16.47
N PRO A 74 -10.16 -22.82 16.49
CA PRO A 74 -9.04 -23.48 15.82
C PRO A 74 -8.92 -23.13 14.34
N LEU A 75 -10.05 -22.96 13.64
CA LEU A 75 -10.08 -22.58 12.23
C LEU A 75 -9.62 -21.13 12.03
N TYR A 76 -10.09 -20.19 12.86
CA TYR A 76 -9.62 -18.81 12.81
C TYR A 76 -8.11 -18.74 13.03
N LEU A 77 -7.62 -19.42 14.07
CA LEU A 77 -6.20 -19.41 14.45
C LEU A 77 -5.31 -20.04 13.38
N SER A 78 -5.79 -21.03 12.62
CA SER A 78 -5.02 -21.61 11.52
C SER A 78 -4.83 -20.63 10.37
N PHE A 79 -5.88 -19.87 10.02
CA PHE A 79 -5.77 -18.80 9.01
C PHE A 79 -4.86 -17.67 9.50
N ALA A 80 -5.10 -17.15 10.71
CA ALA A 80 -4.31 -16.07 11.29
C ALA A 80 -2.82 -16.43 11.35
N ARG A 81 -2.49 -17.67 11.75
CA ARG A 81 -1.09 -18.14 11.79
C ARG A 81 -0.45 -18.20 10.41
N THR A 82 -1.20 -18.68 9.41
CA THR A 82 -0.70 -18.78 8.03
C THR A 82 -0.29 -17.41 7.50
N ILE A 83 -1.16 -16.40 7.65
CA ILE A 83 -0.87 -15.05 7.15
C ILE A 83 0.16 -14.31 8.03
N TYR A 84 0.16 -14.56 9.34
CA TYR A 84 1.18 -14.02 10.27
C TYR A 84 2.58 -14.52 9.91
N ASP A 85 2.75 -15.84 9.79
CA ASP A 85 4.05 -16.45 9.46
C ASP A 85 4.55 -15.97 8.10
N ALA A 86 3.64 -15.78 7.14
CA ALA A 86 3.99 -15.24 5.83
C ALA A 86 4.34 -13.73 5.89
N ARG A 87 3.64 -12.94 6.71
CA ARG A 87 3.92 -11.51 6.91
C ARG A 87 5.27 -11.28 7.57
N ILE A 88 5.61 -11.99 8.65
CA ILE A 88 6.89 -11.77 9.36
C ILE A 88 8.12 -12.09 8.50
N ASN A 89 7.96 -12.87 7.42
CA ASN A 89 9.01 -13.12 6.42
C ASN A 89 9.15 -11.98 5.41
N ASN A 90 8.20 -11.03 5.37
CA ASN A 90 8.19 -9.83 4.54
C ASN A 90 8.28 -8.59 5.43
N THR A 91 9.47 -8.31 5.98
CA THR A 91 9.69 -7.34 7.08
C THR A 91 9.24 -5.90 6.86
N HIS A 92 8.92 -5.49 5.63
CA HIS A 92 8.30 -4.19 5.37
C HIS A 92 6.81 -4.22 5.75
N ILE A 93 6.11 -5.34 5.51
CA ILE A 93 4.66 -5.45 5.66
C ILE A 93 4.24 -5.29 7.12
N SER A 94 3.45 -4.25 7.36
CA SER A 94 2.98 -3.89 8.69
C SER A 94 1.85 -4.79 9.19
N ASN A 95 0.90 -5.17 8.32
CA ASN A 95 -0.27 -5.97 8.68
C ASN A 95 -0.68 -6.91 7.53
N ALA A 96 -1.29 -8.06 7.86
CA ALA A 96 -1.92 -8.97 6.91
C ALA A 96 -3.30 -9.42 7.41
N TYR A 97 -4.28 -9.43 6.52
CA TYR A 97 -5.68 -9.73 6.87
C TYR A 97 -6.41 -10.41 5.73
N ILE A 98 -7.55 -11.02 6.04
CA ILE A 98 -8.45 -11.63 5.08
C ILE A 98 -9.82 -10.98 5.18
N MET A 99 -10.35 -10.60 4.03
CA MET A 99 -11.71 -10.12 3.86
C MET A 99 -12.56 -11.11 3.08
N ARG A 100 -13.87 -11.08 3.31
CA ARG A 100 -14.87 -11.76 2.48
C ARG A 100 -15.77 -10.75 1.79
N VAL A 101 -16.35 -11.19 0.68
CA VAL A 101 -17.31 -10.40 -0.11
C VAL A 101 -18.66 -11.11 -0.08
N ASP A 102 -19.65 -10.48 0.54
CA ASP A 102 -21.02 -10.99 0.65
C ASP A 102 -22.00 -9.97 0.04
N ASN A 103 -22.60 -10.29 -1.11
CA ASN A 103 -23.53 -9.41 -1.83
C ASN A 103 -23.01 -7.98 -2.06
N GLY A 104 -21.70 -7.85 -2.34
CA GLY A 104 -21.03 -6.56 -2.55
C GLY A 104 -20.57 -5.87 -1.26
N ASN A 105 -20.96 -6.36 -0.08
CA ASN A 105 -20.41 -5.89 1.18
C ASN A 105 -19.08 -6.60 1.46
N ILE A 106 -18.06 -5.82 1.78
CA ILE A 106 -16.73 -6.35 2.07
C ILE A 106 -16.45 -6.14 3.56
N THR A 107 -16.13 -7.24 4.24
CA THR A 107 -15.90 -7.26 5.69
C THR A 107 -14.66 -8.08 6.03
N TYR A 108 -13.97 -7.69 7.10
CA TYR A 108 -12.85 -8.45 7.63
C TYR A 108 -13.33 -9.79 8.21
N VAL A 109 -12.49 -10.80 8.12
CA VAL A 109 -12.71 -12.14 8.66
C VAL A 109 -11.52 -12.61 9.47
N ILE A 110 -10.29 -12.35 9.02
CA ILE A 110 -9.07 -12.69 9.74
C ILE A 110 -8.19 -11.46 9.81
N ASP A 111 -7.55 -11.25 10.95
CA ASP A 111 -6.52 -10.22 11.17
C ASP A 111 -5.37 -10.88 11.93
N ASP A 112 -4.15 -10.79 11.39
CA ASP A 112 -3.00 -11.48 11.96
C ASP A 112 -2.57 -10.90 13.31
N PHE A 113 -2.88 -9.61 13.58
CA PHE A 113 -2.64 -8.97 14.86
C PHE A 113 -3.43 -9.59 16.01
N TYR A 114 -4.48 -10.36 15.73
CA TYR A 114 -5.17 -11.14 16.76
C TYR A 114 -4.20 -12.01 17.57
N LEU A 115 -3.18 -12.58 16.92
CA LEU A 115 -2.22 -13.47 17.59
C LEU A 115 -1.35 -12.76 18.63
N THR A 116 -1.13 -11.45 18.49
CA THR A 116 -0.28 -10.67 19.39
C THR A 116 -1.08 -9.78 20.32
N HIS A 117 -2.26 -9.30 19.89
CA HIS A 117 -3.05 -8.29 20.61
C HIS A 117 -4.42 -8.80 21.09
N GLY A 118 -4.86 -9.99 20.67
CA GLY A 118 -6.20 -10.50 20.98
C GLY A 118 -7.29 -9.66 20.31
N LEU A 119 -8.32 -9.23 21.05
CA LEU A 119 -9.46 -8.45 20.54
C LEU A 119 -9.46 -6.99 21.00
N ASP A 120 -8.27 -6.39 21.12
CA ASP A 120 -8.18 -4.96 21.39
C ASP A 120 -8.60 -4.09 20.20
N SER A 121 -8.46 -2.77 20.32
CA SER A 121 -8.90 -1.82 19.28
C SER A 121 -8.05 -1.84 18.00
N SER A 122 -6.88 -2.48 18.02
CA SER A 122 -5.98 -2.56 16.87
C SER A 122 -6.32 -3.68 15.89
N VAL A 123 -7.23 -4.58 16.27
CA VAL A 123 -7.57 -5.80 15.52
C VAL A 123 -8.96 -5.69 14.90
N ALA A 124 -9.08 -6.04 13.62
CA ALA A 124 -10.37 -6.17 12.94
C ALA A 124 -11.13 -7.40 13.42
N ARG A 125 -12.42 -7.22 13.73
CA ARG A 125 -13.32 -8.31 14.09
C ARG A 125 -13.97 -8.92 12.85
N ILE A 126 -14.41 -10.16 12.96
CA ILE A 126 -15.19 -10.79 11.90
C ILE A 126 -16.46 -9.96 11.68
N GLY A 127 -16.66 -9.49 10.46
CA GLY A 127 -17.79 -8.65 10.08
C GLY A 127 -17.56 -7.15 10.21
N ASP A 128 -16.41 -6.68 10.69
CA ASP A 128 -16.07 -5.27 10.63
C ASP A 128 -16.07 -4.80 9.17
N PRO A 129 -16.73 -3.67 8.82
CA PRO A 129 -16.74 -3.16 7.47
C PRO A 129 -15.37 -2.54 7.11
N THR A 130 -14.94 -2.72 5.87
CA THR A 130 -13.76 -2.01 5.35
C THR A 130 -14.09 -0.56 4.96
N THR A 131 -13.10 0.32 5.10
CA THR A 131 -13.10 1.69 4.55
C THR A 131 -12.29 1.81 3.27
N GLU A 132 -11.73 0.70 2.79
CA GLU A 132 -10.93 0.62 1.57
C GLU A 132 -11.79 0.81 0.31
N ASP A 133 -11.12 1.16 -0.79
CA ASP A 133 -11.76 1.42 -2.08
C ASP A 133 -12.38 0.14 -2.67
N GLN A 134 -13.71 0.02 -2.59
CA GLN A 134 -14.43 -1.18 -2.98
C GLN A 134 -14.18 -1.63 -4.44
N PRO A 135 -14.17 -0.74 -5.46
CA PRO A 135 -13.76 -1.10 -6.82
C PRO A 135 -12.46 -1.89 -6.92
N VAL A 136 -11.43 -1.51 -6.16
CA VAL A 136 -10.11 -2.17 -6.16
C VAL A 136 -10.21 -3.55 -5.53
N LEU A 137 -10.94 -3.68 -4.42
CA LEU A 137 -11.16 -4.95 -3.74
C LEU A 137 -11.98 -5.93 -4.59
N LEU A 138 -13.03 -5.45 -5.25
CA LEU A 138 -13.80 -6.26 -6.18
C LEU A 138 -12.95 -6.71 -7.38
N ALA A 139 -12.07 -5.84 -7.89
CA ALA A 139 -11.10 -6.23 -8.92
C ALA A 139 -10.11 -7.28 -8.41
N ALA A 140 -9.75 -7.25 -7.12
CA ALA A 140 -8.85 -8.21 -6.48
C ALA A 140 -9.37 -9.64 -6.49
N LEU A 141 -10.69 -9.85 -6.60
CA LEU A 141 -11.29 -11.17 -6.79
C LEU A 141 -10.82 -11.87 -8.07
N THR A 142 -10.36 -11.11 -9.08
CA THR A 142 -9.92 -11.66 -10.36
C THR A 142 -8.40 -11.80 -10.49
N GLY A 143 -7.64 -11.17 -9.60
CA GLY A 143 -6.18 -11.21 -9.59
C GLY A 143 -5.58 -10.08 -8.74
N PRO A 144 -4.27 -10.08 -8.50
CA PRO A 144 -3.66 -9.14 -7.57
C PRO A 144 -3.86 -7.66 -7.94
N GLN A 145 -4.19 -6.84 -6.95
CA GLN A 145 -4.39 -5.39 -7.06
C GLN A 145 -3.64 -4.64 -5.96
N SER A 146 -3.51 -3.32 -6.11
CA SER A 146 -3.01 -2.44 -5.05
C SER A 146 -3.96 -1.26 -4.90
N SER A 147 -4.01 -0.67 -3.72
CA SER A 147 -4.68 0.63 -3.57
C SER A 147 -4.01 1.67 -4.48
N PRO A 148 -4.77 2.55 -5.15
CA PRO A 148 -4.23 3.54 -6.08
C PRO A 148 -3.41 4.61 -5.35
N ASP A 149 -3.81 4.91 -4.12
CA ASP A 149 -3.22 5.91 -3.24
C ASP A 149 -3.21 5.41 -1.79
N ILE A 150 -2.54 6.17 -0.93
CA ILE A 150 -2.65 5.99 0.52
C ILE A 150 -4.09 6.33 0.92
N TYR A 151 -4.74 5.42 1.65
CA TYR A 151 -6.05 5.65 2.26
C TYR A 151 -5.92 5.66 3.78
N THR A 152 -6.97 6.12 4.47
CA THR A 152 -6.99 6.19 5.94
C THR A 152 -8.17 5.40 6.49
N SER A 153 -7.90 4.58 7.50
CA SER A 153 -8.87 3.81 8.26
C SER A 153 -8.81 4.19 9.76
N LYS A 154 -9.56 3.48 10.60
CA LYS A 154 -9.48 3.65 12.06
C LYS A 154 -8.16 3.16 12.67
N TRP A 155 -7.35 2.41 11.92
CA TRP A 155 -6.09 1.82 12.38
C TRP A 155 -4.84 2.56 11.87
N GLY A 156 -5.01 3.54 10.99
CA GLY A 156 -3.90 4.31 10.44
C GLY A 156 -4.11 4.66 8.96
N SER A 157 -3.02 5.05 8.30
CA SER A 157 -3.01 5.34 6.87
C SER A 157 -2.08 4.36 6.16
N PHE A 158 -2.55 3.79 5.06
CA PHE A 158 -1.90 2.64 4.43
C PHE A 158 -1.90 2.71 2.90
N LEU A 159 -0.87 2.12 2.30
CA LEU A 159 -0.88 1.65 0.93
C LEU A 159 -0.93 0.12 0.98
N SER A 160 -1.85 -0.49 0.22
CA SER A 160 -2.14 -1.92 0.41
C SER A 160 -2.04 -2.71 -0.88
N GLY A 161 -1.67 -3.98 -0.76
CA GLY A 161 -1.75 -5.00 -1.79
C GLY A 161 -2.86 -5.99 -1.51
N TYR A 162 -3.54 -6.46 -2.56
CA TYR A 162 -4.67 -7.36 -2.46
C TYR A 162 -4.53 -8.53 -3.42
N ALA A 163 -4.97 -9.73 -3.02
CA ALA A 163 -4.98 -10.90 -3.89
C ALA A 163 -6.12 -11.87 -3.55
N PRO A 164 -6.64 -12.62 -4.54
CA PRO A 164 -7.74 -13.56 -4.30
C PRO A 164 -7.24 -14.80 -3.57
N ILE A 165 -7.97 -15.22 -2.53
CA ILE A 165 -7.80 -16.51 -1.88
C ILE A 165 -8.73 -17.52 -2.53
N ARG A 166 -8.19 -18.71 -2.84
CA ARG A 166 -8.94 -19.80 -3.45
C ARG A 166 -9.09 -20.97 -2.49
N ASP A 167 -10.23 -21.64 -2.58
CA ASP A 167 -10.44 -22.95 -1.94
C ASP A 167 -9.79 -24.07 -2.76
N SER A 168 -9.85 -25.30 -2.25
CA SER A 168 -9.32 -26.50 -2.92
C SER A 168 -9.96 -26.79 -4.29
N ASN A 169 -11.14 -26.22 -4.58
CA ASN A 169 -11.83 -26.34 -5.86
C ASN A 169 -11.43 -25.22 -6.86
N GLY A 170 -10.57 -24.29 -6.44
CA GLY A 170 -10.16 -23.14 -7.22
C GLY A 170 -11.16 -21.97 -7.19
N THR A 171 -12.21 -22.06 -6.36
CA THR A 171 -13.21 -21.01 -6.17
C THR A 171 -12.63 -19.87 -5.34
N VAL A 172 -12.84 -18.63 -5.74
CA VAL A 172 -12.42 -17.46 -4.95
C VAL A 172 -13.37 -17.31 -3.76
N VAL A 173 -12.82 -17.37 -2.55
CA VAL A 173 -13.58 -17.37 -1.29
C VAL A 173 -13.22 -16.21 -0.36
N GLY A 174 -12.26 -15.38 -0.75
CA GLY A 174 -11.86 -14.20 0.02
C GLY A 174 -10.79 -13.38 -0.69
N ILE A 175 -10.41 -12.29 -0.05
CA ILE A 175 -9.33 -11.40 -0.48
C ILE A 175 -8.32 -11.34 0.65
N LEU A 176 -7.07 -11.66 0.37
CA LEU A 176 -5.97 -11.32 1.26
C LEU A 176 -5.59 -9.85 1.03
N GLY A 177 -5.49 -9.08 2.11
CA GLY A 177 -4.85 -7.76 2.12
C GLY A 177 -3.54 -7.77 2.88
N VAL A 178 -2.59 -6.95 2.43
CA VAL A 178 -1.35 -6.62 3.13
C VAL A 178 -1.16 -5.11 3.14
N ASP A 179 -0.72 -4.56 4.25
CA ASP A 179 -0.56 -3.12 4.41
C ASP A 179 0.88 -2.68 4.59
N GLU A 180 1.21 -1.58 3.93
CA GLU A 180 2.34 -0.73 4.26
C GLU A 180 1.87 0.58 4.88
N THR A 181 2.60 1.04 5.90
CA THR A 181 2.26 2.32 6.56
C THR A 181 2.55 3.50 5.63
N ALA A 182 1.72 4.54 5.71
CA ALA A 182 1.96 5.78 4.99
C ALA A 182 3.34 6.38 5.28
N ASP A 183 3.82 6.27 6.52
CA ASP A 183 5.16 6.75 6.91
C ASP A 183 6.26 6.01 6.16
N PHE A 184 6.18 4.68 6.06
CA PHE A 184 7.10 3.88 5.26
C PHE A 184 7.03 4.25 3.78
N VAL A 185 5.82 4.36 3.22
CA VAL A 185 5.59 4.71 1.80
C VAL A 185 6.22 6.08 1.49
N ASN A 186 5.93 7.09 2.32
CA ASN A 186 6.49 8.42 2.18
C ASN A 186 8.02 8.38 2.28
N GLN A 187 8.57 7.70 3.29
CA GLN A 187 10.02 7.56 3.42
C GLN A 187 10.64 6.88 2.18
N TYR A 188 10.00 5.86 1.64
CA TYR A 188 10.45 5.14 0.44
C TYR A 188 10.41 6.02 -0.82
N GLU A 189 9.34 6.81 -0.98
CA GLU A 189 9.20 7.78 -2.08
C GLU A 189 10.28 8.88 -2.02
N TYR A 190 10.66 9.33 -0.82
CA TYR A 190 11.59 10.46 -0.62
C TYR A 190 13.03 10.06 -0.23
N ALA A 191 13.33 8.77 -0.04
CA ALA A 191 14.69 8.32 0.30
C ALA A 191 15.69 8.69 -0.82
N ASN A 192 16.82 9.33 -0.49
CA ASN A 192 17.88 9.81 -1.41
C ASN A 192 17.68 11.20 -2.08
N VAL A 193 16.71 12.02 -1.65
CA VAL A 193 16.63 13.40 -2.16
C VAL A 193 17.72 14.31 -1.57
N PHE A 194 18.21 14.02 -0.35
CA PHE A 194 19.24 14.83 0.33
C PHE A 194 20.69 14.47 -0.02
N ASN A 195 20.98 13.26 -0.53
CA ASN A 195 22.35 12.88 -0.90
C ASN A 195 22.86 13.53 -2.20
N LEU A 196 22.00 14.22 -2.94
CA LEU A 196 22.40 15.03 -4.11
C LEU A 196 22.83 16.46 -3.73
N VAL A 197 22.57 16.90 -2.49
CA VAL A 197 23.01 18.22 -1.99
C VAL A 197 24.39 18.16 -1.33
N GLU A 198 24.85 16.98 -0.90
CA GLU A 198 26.18 16.80 -0.30
C GLU A 198 27.30 16.48 -1.33
N VAL A 199 26.97 16.33 -2.63
CA VAL A 199 27.94 15.99 -3.69
C VAL A 199 28.11 17.11 -4.74
N THR A 200 27.69 18.34 -4.44
CA THR A 200 27.99 19.55 -5.24
C THR A 200 28.45 20.69 -4.36
#